data_AF-U5S474-F1
#
_entry.id   AF-U5S474-F1
#
_cell.length_a   1.000
_cell.length_b   1.000
_cell.length_c   1.000
_cell.angle_alpha   90.00
_cell.angle_beta   90.00
_cell.angle_gamma   90.00
#
_symmetry.space_group_name_H-M   'P 1'
#
loop_
_entity.id
_entity.type
_entity.pdbx_description
1 polymer ?
#
loop_
_entity_poly.entity_id
_entity_poly.type
_entity_poly.pdbx_seq_one_letter_code
_entity_poly.pdbx_strand_id
1 'polypeptide(L)'
;PWWVKEREYEDPTCEVDWSQIERSDNSWIMHGVRNGVKGGYLFAGQKYLDWQKEGSDQAFNGVKNNEPGLTLRDMALEGGASP
;
A
#
# COMPACT_ATOMS: atom_id res chain seq x y z
N PRO A 1 5.52 37.43 -5.03
CA PRO A 1 4.15 37.05 -4.63
C PRO A 1 3.78 35.71 -5.31
N TRP A 2 3.59 34.67 -4.49
CA TRP A 2 3.31 33.31 -4.91
C TRP A 2 1.79 33.13 -5.07
N TRP A 3 1.19 33.90 -5.99
CA TRP A 3 -0.21 33.65 -6.33
C TRP A 3 -0.30 32.30 -7.02
N VAL A 4 -0.84 31.30 -6.33
CA VAL A 4 -1.40 30.13 -7.01
C VAL A 4 -2.57 30.69 -7.82
N LYS A 5 -2.43 30.76 -9.16
CA LYS A 5 -3.58 31.05 -10.02
C LYS A 5 -4.63 29.98 -9.73
N GLU A 6 -5.84 30.41 -9.38
CA GLU A 6 -7.00 29.51 -9.32
C GLU A 6 -7.08 28.83 -10.68
N ARG A 7 -6.96 27.49 -10.68
CA ARG A 7 -7.04 26.70 -11.91
C ARG A 7 -8.50 26.56 -12.28
N GLU A 8 -8.82 26.87 -13.53
CA GLU A 8 -10.15 26.62 -14.07
C GLU A 8 -10.43 25.12 -14.04
N TYR A 9 -11.66 24.75 -13.71
CA TYR A 9 -12.12 23.37 -13.79
C TYR A 9 -11.91 22.90 -15.24
N GLU A 10 -11.27 21.75 -15.44
CA GLU A 10 -10.84 21.17 -16.75
C GLU A 10 -9.48 21.64 -17.35
N ASP A 11 -8.61 22.30 -16.57
CA ASP A 11 -7.23 22.64 -17.00
C ASP A 11 -6.15 21.72 -16.34
N PRO A 12 -5.93 20.48 -16.84
CA PRO A 12 -4.90 19.59 -16.30
C PRO A 12 -3.49 20.05 -16.68
N THR A 13 -2.52 19.85 -15.78
CA THR A 13 -1.11 20.23 -16.01
C THR A 13 -0.35 19.30 -16.96
N CYS A 14 -1.01 18.26 -17.44
CA CYS A 14 -0.46 17.31 -18.40
C CYS A 14 -1.53 16.97 -19.44
N GLU A 15 -1.09 16.60 -20.64
CA GLU A 15 -1.99 16.14 -21.69
C GLU A 15 -2.74 14.89 -21.21
N VAL A 16 -4.06 14.90 -21.41
CA VAL A 16 -4.94 13.78 -21.05
C VAL A 16 -5.54 13.23 -22.33
N ASP A 17 -5.25 11.96 -22.63
CA ASP A 17 -5.94 11.24 -23.70
C ASP A 17 -7.28 10.69 -23.17
N TRP A 18 -8.34 11.47 -23.39
CA TRP A 18 -9.70 11.12 -22.97
C TRP A 18 -10.25 9.86 -23.64
N SER A 19 -9.68 9.42 -24.77
CA SER A 19 -10.10 8.19 -25.43
C SER A 19 -9.67 6.92 -24.70
N GLN A 20 -8.73 7.03 -23.76
CA GLN A 20 -8.17 5.92 -22.99
C GLN A 20 -8.67 5.89 -21.54
N ILE A 21 -9.54 6.82 -21.13
CA ILE A 21 -10.04 6.89 -19.76
C ILE A 21 -11.32 6.06 -19.63
N GLU A 22 -11.30 5.10 -18.70
CA GLU A 22 -12.48 4.38 -18.24
C GLU A 22 -12.62 4.46 -16.72
N ARG A 23 -13.85 4.32 -16.21
CA ARG A 23 -14.09 4.28 -14.77
C ARG A 23 -13.57 2.95 -14.21
N SER A 24 -12.57 3.00 -13.34
CA SER A 24 -12.06 1.82 -12.67
C SER A 24 -12.93 1.42 -11.47
N ASP A 25 -13.16 0.11 -11.32
CA ASP A 25 -13.71 -0.46 -10.10
C ASP A 25 -12.60 -0.68 -9.07
N ASN A 26 -12.94 -0.71 -7.78
CA ASN A 26 -11.97 -0.91 -6.70
C ASN A 26 -11.21 -2.25 -6.84
N SER A 27 -11.78 -3.25 -7.54
CA SER A 27 -11.07 -4.50 -7.82
C SER A 27 -9.86 -4.37 -8.74
N TRP A 28 -9.70 -3.23 -9.40
CA TRP A 28 -8.59 -2.97 -10.32
C TRP A 28 -7.38 -2.35 -9.63
N ILE A 29 -7.53 -1.88 -8.39
CA ILE A 29 -6.41 -1.39 -7.59
C ILE A 29 -5.80 -2.52 -6.76
N MET A 30 -4.50 -2.41 -6.48
CA MET A 30 -3.74 -3.41 -5.70
C MET A 30 -4.42 -3.80 -4.38
N HIS A 31 -5.15 -2.86 -3.76
CA HIS A 31 -5.80 -3.06 -2.46
C HIS A 31 -7.26 -3.53 -2.51
N GLY A 32 -7.90 -3.60 -3.68
CA GLY A 32 -9.33 -3.92 -3.78
C GLY A 32 -9.67 -5.19 -4.57
N VAL A 33 -8.66 -5.92 -5.07
CA VAL A 33 -8.83 -7.21 -5.78
C VAL A 33 -9.64 -8.19 -4.94
N ARG A 34 -10.84 -8.59 -5.43
CA ARG A 34 -11.80 -9.43 -4.69
C ARG A 34 -11.37 -10.88 -4.49
N ASN A 35 -10.48 -11.40 -5.32
CA ASN A 35 -10.02 -12.79 -5.27
C ASN A 35 -8.50 -12.85 -5.25
N GLY A 36 -7.95 -13.19 -4.09
CA GLY A 36 -6.61 -13.72 -3.98
C GLY A 36 -5.55 -12.64 -3.81
N VAL A 37 -5.32 -12.31 -2.54
CA VAL A 37 -4.05 -11.78 -2.05
C VAL A 37 -3.80 -10.32 -2.45
N LYS A 38 -3.64 -9.41 -1.47
CA LYS A 38 -3.11 -8.05 -1.68
C LYS A 38 -1.70 -8.16 -2.32
N GLY A 39 -1.61 -8.24 -3.65
CA GLY A 39 -0.38 -8.53 -4.39
C GLY A 39 -0.37 -9.80 -5.26
N GLY A 40 -1.41 -10.62 -5.23
CA GLY A 40 -1.45 -11.94 -5.90
C GLY A 40 -1.45 -11.91 -7.42
N TYR A 41 -1.86 -10.80 -8.04
CA TYR A 41 -1.86 -10.66 -9.50
C TYR A 41 -0.47 -10.28 -10.07
N LEU A 42 0.42 -9.72 -9.24
CA LEU A 42 1.76 -9.29 -9.65
C LEU A 42 2.87 -10.22 -9.13
N PHE A 43 2.64 -10.92 -8.01
CA PHE A 43 3.57 -11.88 -7.44
C PHE A 43 2.82 -13.16 -7.09
N ALA A 44 3.16 -14.24 -7.79
CA ALA A 44 2.55 -15.58 -7.71
C ALA A 44 2.16 -15.99 -6.28
N GLY A 45 0.93 -16.47 -6.12
CA GLY A 45 0.26 -16.70 -4.85
C GLY A 45 1.10 -17.30 -3.72
N GLN A 46 1.93 -18.32 -4.01
CA GLN A 46 2.76 -18.95 -2.96
C GLN A 46 3.90 -18.06 -2.44
N LYS A 47 4.60 -17.35 -3.33
CA LYS A 47 5.73 -16.50 -2.95
C LYS A 47 5.31 -15.36 -2.04
N TYR A 48 4.11 -14.83 -2.28
CA TYR A 48 3.55 -13.82 -1.39
C TYR A 48 3.24 -14.38 0.00
N LEU A 49 2.68 -15.59 0.07
CA LEU A 49 2.42 -16.26 1.35
C LEU A 49 3.73 -16.52 2.10
N ASP A 50 4.78 -16.91 1.38
CA ASP A 50 6.12 -17.10 1.94
C ASP A 50 6.67 -15.78 2.50
N TRP A 51 6.56 -14.67 1.77
CA TRP A 51 6.95 -13.34 2.27
C TRP A 51 6.16 -12.88 3.49
N GLN A 52 4.84 -13.13 3.53
CA GLN A 52 4.04 -12.83 4.71
C GLN A 52 4.52 -13.64 5.92
N LYS A 53 4.81 -14.92 5.71
CA LYS A 53 5.34 -15.79 6.76
C LYS A 53 6.71 -15.32 7.24
N GLU A 54 7.63 -15.04 6.32
CA GLU A 54 8.97 -14.54 6.63
C GLU A 54 8.90 -13.22 7.43
N GLY A 55 8.06 -12.28 7.02
CA GLY A 55 7.86 -11.02 7.74
C GLY A 55 7.29 -11.22 9.14
N SER A 56 6.32 -12.13 9.30
CA SER A 56 5.77 -12.48 10.62
C SER A 56 6.81 -13.14 11.53
N ASP A 57 7.59 -14.08 11.00
CA ASP A 57 8.64 -14.78 11.74
C ASP A 57 9.77 -13.81 12.14
N GLN A 58 10.12 -12.86 11.27
CA GLN A 58 11.08 -11.78 11.57
C GLN A 58 10.57 -10.88 12.69
N ALA A 59 9.32 -10.42 12.62
CA ALA A 59 8.75 -9.56 13.66
C ALA A 59 8.70 -10.28 15.03
N PHE A 60 8.30 -11.55 15.05
CA PHE A 60 8.26 -12.35 16.28
C PHE A 60 9.66 -12.50 16.90
N ASN A 61 10.66 -12.85 16.09
CA ASN A 61 12.03 -13.01 16.57
C ASN A 61 12.64 -11.68 17.01
N GLY A 62 12.36 -10.59 16.29
CA GLY A 62 12.81 -9.23 16.65
C GLY A 62 12.29 -8.80 18.02
N VAL A 63 10.99 -9.04 18.29
CA VAL A 63 10.40 -8.78 19.62
C VAL A 63 11.08 -9.61 20.70
N LYS A 64 11.28 -10.91 20.45
CA LYS A 64 11.93 -11.83 21.40
C LYS A 64 13.38 -11.40 21.73
N ASN A 65 14.10 -10.91 20.74
CA ASN A 65 15.49 -10.48 20.85
C ASN A 65 15.63 -9.01 21.29
N ASN A 66 14.52 -8.29 21.46
CA ASN A 66 14.49 -6.85 21.73
C ASN A 66 15.32 -6.03 20.70
N GLU A 67 15.16 -6.39 19.43
CA GLU A 67 15.84 -5.73 18.31
C GLU A 67 15.32 -4.30 18.12
N PRO A 68 16.20 -3.30 17.90
CA PRO A 68 15.79 -1.93 17.64
C PRO A 68 14.84 -1.84 16.43
N GLY A 69 13.67 -1.21 16.61
CA GLY A 69 12.64 -1.07 15.57
C GLY A 69 11.66 -2.24 15.49
N LEU A 70 11.90 -3.33 16.22
CA LEU A 70 11.01 -4.48 16.37
C LEU A 70 10.77 -4.82 17.85
N THR A 71 10.89 -3.84 18.74
CA THR A 71 10.56 -4.06 20.15
C THR A 71 9.04 -4.19 20.33
N LEU A 72 8.60 -4.74 21.46
CA LEU A 72 7.17 -4.81 21.79
C LEU A 72 6.51 -3.41 21.75
N ARG A 73 7.25 -2.37 22.15
CA ARG A 73 6.78 -0.98 22.09
C ARG A 73 6.60 -0.51 20.65
N ASP A 74 7.56 -0.81 19.77
CA ASP A 74 7.52 -0.40 18.36
C ASP A 74 6.34 -1.06 17.65
N MET A 75 6.13 -2.36 17.89
CA MET A 75 4.99 -3.11 17.33
C MET A 75 3.65 -2.60 17.88
N ALA A 76 3.57 -2.25 19.17
CA ALA A 76 2.36 -1.67 19.75
C ALA A 76 2.04 -0.28 19.19
N LEU A 77 3.06 0.53 18.88
CA LEU A 77 2.89 1.84 18.27
C LEU A 77 2.45 1.74 16.81
N GLU A 78 2.99 0.78 16.06
CA GLU A 78 2.57 0.49 14.68
C GLU A 78 1.10 0.05 14.63
N GLY A 79 0.71 -0.92 15.45
CA GLY A 79 -0.67 -1.39 15.51
C GLY A 79 -1.66 -0.32 16.01
N GLY A 80 -1.23 0.58 16.90
CA GLY A 80 -2.06 1.69 17.38
C GLY A 80 -2.18 2.86 16.39
N ALA A 81 -1.29 2.97 15.41
CA ALA A 81 -1.29 4.03 14.39
C ALA A 81 -2.19 3.72 13.18
N SER A 82 -2.67 2.48 13.06
CA SER A 82 -3.57 2.04 11.99
C SER A 82 -5.01 1.93 12.52
N PRO A 83 -5.88 2.94 12.28
CA PRO A 83 -7.28 2.92 12.72
C PRO A 83 -8.14 1.89 11.98
#